data_AF-A0A9P0HHB9-F1
#
_entry.id   AF-A0A9P0HHB9-F1
#
_cell.length_a   1.000
_cell.length_b   1.000
_cell.length_c   1.000
_cell.angle_alpha   90.00
_cell.angle_beta   90.00
_cell.angle_gamma   90.00
#
_symmetry.space_group_name_H-M   'P 1'
#
loop_
_entity.id
_entity.type
_entity.pdbx_description
1 polymer ?
#
loop_
_entity_poly.entity_id
_entity_poly.type
_entity_poly.pdbx_seq_one_letter_code
_entity_poly.pdbx_strand_id
1 'polypeptide(L)'
;MVSYFTGFERIKAFLKTLSSSGIRDNCLIVNLPGSVKGSVECFSTISQTLRHAVQLLRGRNDHGSSLTSKSKVSTSNVADRPRESEWPMIPVAESQDIVMRNILVSTKEEVPISLNLFGRVVASDVSSVDPLPPFRASIKDGYAVLSSDGKGSRKVLKSLTAGMSAGGDLVLSNGECVRVNTGGPLPTNADAVVQVEDTKLLKSSSDGEEIEIEITTAPKPGQDIRPVGNDIGLNEIVLNKGDPITPIELGLLATIGITNVPVFRLPKVSVLSTGNEVVEPGVELRPGSIRDSNRITLLSLLRGHHFPTYDLGIAKDEPDDLLSHLIKGLESSDIILTTGGVSMGERDYLKAVITEDLRATIHFARVNMKPGKPTTFATCCWNGKMKMLFCLPGNPASATVSFHLYVLPALRAIAGFQEPFPKTITVRLGFDIKKLDVRPEYRRVILDWNQSDGIPLAKTTGDQISSRLMSWREANCLLILPSNTEVKSEIKKDELLKGLIVGPI
;
A
#
# COMPACT_ATOMS: atom_id res chain seq x y z
N MET A 1 -7.40 -44.67 4.68
CA MET A 1 -7.04 -46.08 4.92
C MET A 1 -7.23 -46.34 6.39
N VAL A 2 -8.25 -47.13 6.74
CA VAL A 2 -8.64 -47.45 8.13
C VAL A 2 -7.60 -48.40 8.70
N SER A 3 -7.05 -48.11 9.89
CA SER A 3 -6.30 -49.10 10.67
C SER A 3 -6.72 -49.00 12.13
N TYR A 4 -7.38 -50.06 12.59
CA TYR A 4 -7.74 -50.30 13.98
C TYR A 4 -6.45 -50.57 14.79
N PHE A 5 -6.28 -49.88 15.92
CA PHE A 5 -5.40 -50.34 16.98
C PHE A 5 -6.25 -50.73 18.19
N THR A 6 -6.34 -52.04 18.40
CA THR A 6 -6.82 -52.70 19.60
C THR A 6 -5.82 -52.51 20.74
N GLY A 7 -6.29 -52.08 21.90
CA GLY A 7 -5.52 -52.20 23.14
C GLY A 7 -5.74 -51.05 24.13
N PHE A 8 -6.96 -50.91 24.67
CA PHE A 8 -7.21 -50.35 26.01
C PHE A 8 -8.65 -50.71 26.42
N GLU A 9 -8.89 -52.01 26.62
CA GLU A 9 -10.00 -52.41 27.49
C GLU A 9 -9.58 -52.20 28.95
N ARG A 10 -10.49 -51.62 29.75
CA ARG A 10 -10.41 -51.32 31.19
C ARG A 10 -9.82 -49.96 31.61
N ILE A 11 -10.44 -48.87 31.13
CA ILE A 11 -10.97 -47.79 32.00
C ILE A 11 -12.34 -47.36 31.43
N LYS A 12 -13.32 -48.28 31.44
CA LYS A 12 -14.74 -47.94 31.27
C LYS A 12 -15.26 -47.49 32.63
N ALA A 13 -15.25 -46.17 32.91
CA ALA A 13 -16.20 -45.52 33.84
C ALA A 13 -16.04 -43.99 34.04
N PHE A 14 -15.01 -43.29 33.53
CA PHE A 14 -14.76 -41.90 33.99
C PHE A 14 -14.45 -40.83 32.94
N LEU A 15 -14.85 -41.01 31.66
CA LEU A 15 -14.55 -40.02 30.60
C LEU A 15 -15.77 -39.69 29.73
N LYS A 16 -16.86 -39.23 30.35
CA LYS A 16 -18.03 -38.71 29.61
C LYS A 16 -18.18 -37.19 29.62
N THR A 17 -17.25 -36.43 30.20
CA THR A 17 -17.44 -34.97 30.37
C THR A 17 -16.18 -34.10 30.36
N LEU A 18 -14.98 -34.63 30.11
CA LEU A 18 -13.76 -33.82 30.13
C LEU A 18 -13.01 -33.94 28.80
N SER A 19 -12.81 -32.79 28.14
CA SER A 19 -11.84 -32.66 27.06
C SER A 19 -10.46 -33.02 27.59
N SER A 20 -9.77 -33.95 26.95
CA SER A 20 -8.40 -34.33 27.29
C SER A 20 -7.47 -34.01 26.13
N SER A 21 -6.25 -33.60 26.44
CA SER A 21 -5.21 -33.38 25.44
C SER A 21 -3.86 -33.84 25.97
N GLY A 22 -2.98 -34.27 25.06
CA GLY A 22 -1.65 -34.76 25.39
C GLY A 22 -0.76 -34.89 24.17
N ILE A 23 0.53 -35.13 24.40
CA ILE A 23 1.54 -35.28 23.34
C ILE A 23 2.16 -36.68 23.44
N ARG A 24 2.32 -37.34 22.30
CA ARG A 24 3.07 -38.60 22.19
C ARG A 24 3.86 -38.62 20.88
N ASP A 25 5.17 -38.88 20.96
CA ASP A 25 6.06 -39.08 19.81
C ASP A 25 5.89 -38.00 18.70
N ASN A 26 5.88 -36.73 19.11
CA ASN A 26 5.65 -35.54 18.27
C ASN A 26 4.23 -35.35 17.68
N CYS A 27 3.25 -36.13 18.14
CA CYS A 27 1.85 -35.99 17.77
C CYS A 27 1.03 -35.35 18.90
N LEU A 28 0.30 -34.28 18.58
CA LEU A 28 -0.67 -33.66 19.49
C LEU A 28 -2.00 -34.39 19.37
N ILE A 29 -2.48 -34.93 20.49
CA ILE A 29 -3.77 -35.62 20.57
C ILE A 29 -4.74 -34.71 21.33
N VAL A 30 -5.87 -34.39 20.70
CA VAL A 30 -6.96 -33.59 21.29
C VAL A 30 -8.24 -34.39 21.20
N ASN A 31 -8.85 -34.69 22.34
CA ASN A 31 -10.15 -35.37 22.40
C ASN A 31 -11.25 -34.35 22.73
N LEU A 32 -12.21 -34.20 21.82
CA LEU A 32 -13.34 -33.29 21.97
C LEU A 32 -14.63 -34.06 22.31
N PRO A 33 -15.60 -33.43 23.01
CA PRO A 33 -16.88 -34.05 23.31
C PRO A 33 -17.68 -34.36 22.04
N GLY A 34 -18.44 -35.46 22.03
CA GLY A 34 -19.20 -35.89 20.85
C GLY A 34 -20.37 -34.97 20.43
N SER A 35 -20.77 -34.00 21.25
CA SER A 35 -21.79 -33.02 20.87
C SER A 35 -21.17 -31.86 20.08
N VAL A 36 -21.84 -31.39 19.02
CA VAL A 36 -21.36 -30.27 18.19
C VAL A 36 -21.13 -29.01 19.03
N LYS A 37 -22.07 -28.69 19.92
CA LYS A 37 -21.97 -27.53 20.82
C LYS A 37 -20.77 -27.64 21.77
N GLY A 38 -20.57 -28.80 22.40
CA GLY A 38 -19.44 -29.03 23.31
C GLY A 38 -18.10 -29.05 22.59
N SER A 39 -18.03 -29.59 21.37
CA SER A 39 -16.84 -29.54 20.53
C SER A 39 -16.43 -28.11 20.18
N VAL A 40 -17.38 -27.26 19.77
CA VAL A 40 -17.10 -25.86 19.41
C VAL A 40 -16.61 -25.08 20.63
N GLU A 41 -17.27 -25.23 21.77
CA GLU A 41 -16.92 -24.53 23.01
C GLU A 41 -15.53 -24.97 23.50
N CYS A 42 -15.28 -26.28 23.63
CA CYS A 42 -13.96 -26.80 24.03
C CYS A 42 -12.86 -26.41 23.05
N PHE A 43 -13.12 -26.50 21.73
CA PHE A 43 -12.13 -26.12 20.71
C PHE A 43 -11.82 -24.62 20.76
N SER A 44 -12.82 -23.76 20.96
CA SER A 44 -12.62 -22.32 21.06
C SER A 44 -11.69 -21.95 22.22
N THR A 45 -11.86 -22.59 23.38
CA THR A 45 -11.04 -22.40 24.58
C THR A 45 -9.58 -22.81 24.37
N ILE A 46 -9.33 -23.94 23.70
CA ILE A 46 -7.97 -24.44 23.49
C ILE A 46 -7.32 -23.92 22.21
N SER A 47 -8.06 -23.29 21.30
CA SER A 47 -7.57 -22.85 19.99
C SER A 47 -6.34 -21.93 20.07
N GLN A 48 -6.27 -21.10 21.11
CA GLN A 48 -5.15 -20.19 21.35
C GLN A 48 -3.90 -20.95 21.82
N THR A 49 -4.06 -21.93 22.71
CA THR A 49 -2.97 -22.77 23.25
C THR A 49 -2.53 -23.87 22.28
N LEU A 50 -3.40 -24.35 21.39
CA LEU A 50 -3.06 -25.32 20.34
C LEU A 50 -2.01 -24.77 19.37
N ARG A 51 -2.06 -23.47 19.05
CA ARG A 51 -1.03 -22.83 18.21
C ARG A 51 0.35 -22.93 18.86
N HIS A 52 0.42 -22.68 20.16
CA HIS A 52 1.66 -22.77 20.93
C HIS A 52 2.15 -24.23 21.05
N ALA A 53 1.25 -25.18 21.32
CA ALA A 53 1.59 -26.60 21.38
C ALA A 53 2.13 -27.15 20.04
N VAL A 54 1.55 -26.74 18.91
CA VAL A 54 2.03 -27.10 17.56
C VAL A 54 3.39 -26.46 17.26
N GLN A 55 3.67 -25.25 17.76
CA GLN A 55 4.99 -24.62 17.64
C GLN A 55 6.06 -25.40 18.43
N LEU A 56 5.75 -25.80 19.67
CA LEU A 56 6.65 -26.61 20.50
C LEU A 56 6.98 -27.96 19.83
N LEU A 57 5.96 -28.65 19.28
CA LEU A 57 6.14 -29.93 18.57
C LEU A 57 6.94 -29.81 17.27
N ARG A 58 6.93 -28.64 16.63
CA ARG A 58 7.77 -28.33 15.45
C ARG A 58 9.20 -27.95 15.83
N GLY A 59 9.60 -28.14 17.09
CA GLY A 59 10.95 -27.85 17.57
C GLY A 59 11.22 -26.36 17.83
N ARG A 60 10.18 -25.51 17.92
CA ARG A 60 10.35 -24.13 18.39
C ARG A 60 10.21 -24.09 19.91
N ASN A 61 11.30 -24.36 20.60
CA ASN A 61 11.43 -24.08 22.04
C ASN A 61 11.41 -22.57 22.27
N ASP A 62 10.29 -22.02 22.76
CA ASP A 62 10.18 -20.62 23.18
C ASP A 62 10.39 -20.45 24.70
N HIS A 63 11.30 -21.27 25.24
CA HIS A 63 11.99 -20.98 26.50
C HIS A 63 13.49 -21.22 26.30
N GLY A 64 14.26 -20.13 26.25
CA GLY A 64 15.59 -20.10 26.83
C GLY A 64 16.74 -20.76 26.07
N SER A 65 16.73 -20.77 24.74
CA SER A 65 17.99 -20.59 24.00
C SER A 65 17.79 -19.53 22.94
N SER A 66 17.61 -18.30 23.43
CA SER A 66 18.03 -17.15 22.63
C SER A 66 19.45 -17.47 22.16
N LEU A 67 19.64 -17.54 20.84
CA LEU A 67 20.90 -17.06 20.28
C LEU A 67 20.97 -15.60 20.76
N THR A 68 21.42 -15.39 22.00
CA THR A 68 21.77 -14.07 22.49
C THR A 68 22.97 -13.71 21.64
N SER A 69 22.70 -13.03 20.54
CA SER A 69 23.68 -12.22 19.87
C SER A 69 24.14 -11.23 20.94
N LYS A 70 25.19 -11.61 21.66
CA LYS A 70 25.77 -10.79 22.69
C LYS A 70 26.41 -9.61 21.97
N SER A 71 25.87 -8.43 22.22
CA SER A 71 26.37 -7.18 21.68
C SER A 71 27.81 -6.95 22.13
N LYS A 72 28.62 -6.41 21.22
CA LYS A 72 30.00 -5.97 21.49
C LYS A 72 30.05 -4.59 22.13
N VAL A 73 28.97 -3.81 22.01
CA VAL A 73 28.86 -2.48 22.60
C VAL A 73 29.06 -2.53 24.10
N SER A 74 30.04 -1.80 24.60
CA SER A 74 30.29 -1.64 26.03
C SER A 74 29.34 -0.61 26.63
N THR A 75 28.76 -0.92 27.78
CA THR A 75 27.93 0.01 28.57
C THR A 75 28.71 0.73 29.68
N SER A 76 30.04 0.80 29.58
CA SER A 76 30.90 1.30 30.67
C SER A 76 30.91 2.84 30.79
N ASN A 77 31.13 3.29 32.04
CA ASN A 77 31.15 4.66 32.57
C ASN A 77 30.44 5.76 31.75
N VAL A 78 29.18 6.05 32.12
CA VAL A 78 28.35 7.13 31.54
C VAL A 78 29.05 8.50 31.52
N ALA A 79 30.00 8.75 32.43
CA ALA A 79 30.77 9.99 32.48
C ALA A 79 31.57 10.24 31.18
N ASP A 80 32.05 9.18 30.54
CA ASP A 80 32.98 9.22 29.42
C ASP A 80 32.28 9.35 28.05
N ARG A 81 30.94 9.47 28.04
CA ARG A 81 30.18 9.60 26.79
C ARG A 81 30.55 10.89 26.03
N PRO A 82 30.57 10.86 24.68
CA PRO A 82 30.77 12.05 23.86
C PRO A 82 29.77 13.16 24.19
N ARG A 83 30.27 14.40 24.36
CA ARG A 83 29.44 15.60 24.59
C ARG A 83 29.11 16.31 23.28
N GLU A 84 29.85 16.01 22.23
CA GLU A 84 29.62 16.45 20.88
C GLU A 84 29.37 15.24 19.99
N SER A 85 28.54 15.43 18.97
CA SER A 85 28.25 14.37 18.03
C SER A 85 29.37 14.29 17.00
N GLU A 86 29.87 13.09 16.77
CA GLU A 86 30.91 12.80 15.77
C GLU A 86 30.44 13.05 14.32
N TRP A 87 29.13 13.18 14.11
CA TRP A 87 28.55 13.44 12.80
C TRP A 87 28.28 14.95 12.60
N PRO A 88 28.74 15.54 11.48
CA PRO A 88 28.41 16.91 11.12
C PRO A 88 26.90 17.03 10.84
N MET A 89 26.38 18.23 11.01
CA MET A 89 24.98 18.53 10.69
C MET A 89 24.89 18.94 9.23
N ILE A 90 24.35 18.06 8.38
CA ILE A 90 24.30 18.29 6.93
C ILE A 90 22.94 18.87 6.48
N PRO A 91 22.86 19.64 5.37
CA PRO A 91 21.60 20.13 4.81
C PRO A 91 20.63 19.01 4.40
N VAL A 92 19.32 19.31 4.39
CA VAL A 92 18.28 18.33 4.00
C VAL A 92 18.43 17.83 2.57
N ALA A 93 18.77 18.71 1.62
CA ALA A 93 18.96 18.30 0.23
C ALA A 93 20.13 17.32 0.10
N GLU A 94 21.24 17.58 0.80
CA GLU A 94 22.41 16.70 0.81
C GLU A 94 22.10 15.34 1.45
N SER A 95 21.37 15.32 2.58
CA SER A 95 20.97 14.05 3.20
C SER A 95 19.99 13.26 2.34
N GLN A 96 19.07 13.92 1.62
CA GLN A 96 18.17 13.27 0.66
C GLN A 96 18.93 12.66 -0.52
N ASP A 97 19.91 13.37 -1.07
CA ASP A 97 20.79 12.85 -2.12
C ASP A 97 21.57 11.62 -1.66
N ILE A 98 22.10 11.65 -0.43
CA ILE A 98 22.79 10.51 0.18
C ILE A 98 21.86 9.29 0.28
N VAL A 99 20.60 9.47 0.71
CA VAL A 99 19.61 8.39 0.72
C VAL A 99 19.39 7.85 -0.69
N MET A 100 19.14 8.73 -1.67
CA MET A 100 18.84 8.32 -3.05
C MET A 100 20.00 7.60 -3.74
N ARG A 101 21.26 7.95 -3.42
CA ARG A 101 22.45 7.25 -3.94
C ARG A 101 22.66 5.86 -3.34
N ASN A 102 22.04 5.57 -2.20
CA ASN A 102 22.21 4.33 -1.45
C ASN A 102 20.90 3.52 -1.33
N ILE A 103 19.91 3.77 -2.20
CA ILE A 103 18.69 2.95 -2.24
C ILE A 103 19.01 1.54 -2.74
N LEU A 104 18.17 0.59 -2.31
CA LEU A 104 18.21 -0.77 -2.84
C LEU A 104 17.90 -0.76 -4.33
N VAL A 105 18.55 -1.66 -5.08
CA VAL A 105 18.26 -1.84 -6.50
C VAL A 105 16.82 -2.35 -6.66
N SER A 106 16.01 -1.65 -7.45
CA SER A 106 14.67 -2.08 -7.82
C SER A 106 14.73 -3.43 -8.52
N THR A 107 13.92 -4.37 -8.05
CA THR A 107 13.75 -5.69 -8.67
C THR A 107 12.34 -5.81 -9.23
N LYS A 108 12.15 -6.68 -10.22
CA LYS A 108 10.85 -6.91 -10.86
C LYS A 108 10.26 -8.23 -10.39
N GLU A 109 8.94 -8.31 -10.40
CA GLU A 109 8.20 -9.56 -10.19
C GLU A 109 6.94 -9.56 -11.04
N GLU A 110 6.48 -10.76 -11.41
CA GLU A 110 5.19 -10.98 -12.05
C GLU A 110 4.14 -11.23 -10.98
N VAL A 111 3.07 -10.44 -10.99
CA VAL A 111 2.00 -10.54 -9.98
C VAL A 111 0.68 -10.83 -10.67
N PRO A 112 -0.08 -11.84 -10.24
CA PRO A 112 -1.40 -12.13 -10.80
C PRO A 112 -2.37 -10.96 -10.62
N ILE A 113 -3.25 -10.78 -11.60
CA ILE A 113 -4.28 -9.74 -11.54
C ILE A 113 -5.17 -9.93 -10.31
N SER A 114 -5.10 -8.96 -9.40
CA SER A 114 -5.78 -8.98 -8.12
C SER A 114 -5.71 -7.59 -7.49
N LEU A 115 -6.45 -7.39 -6.40
CA LEU A 115 -6.39 -6.15 -5.62
C LEU A 115 -4.99 -5.84 -5.07
N ASN A 116 -4.09 -6.83 -5.00
CA ASN A 116 -2.71 -6.63 -4.55
C ASN A 116 -1.83 -5.86 -5.56
N LEU A 117 -2.34 -5.65 -6.79
CA LEU A 117 -1.71 -4.76 -7.78
C LEU A 117 -2.00 -3.28 -7.53
N PHE A 118 -3.02 -2.95 -6.75
CA PHE A 118 -3.35 -1.55 -6.45
C PHE A 118 -2.18 -0.85 -5.75
N GLY A 119 -1.78 0.32 -6.26
CA GLY A 119 -0.66 1.11 -5.76
C GLY A 119 0.73 0.60 -6.17
N ARG A 120 0.82 -0.47 -6.97
CA ARG A 120 2.07 -0.94 -7.58
C ARG A 120 2.44 -0.11 -8.80
N VAL A 121 3.68 -0.25 -9.28
CA VAL A 121 4.16 0.43 -10.49
C VAL A 121 4.58 -0.60 -11.52
N VAL A 122 4.15 -0.40 -12.77
CA VAL A 122 4.45 -1.26 -13.92
C VAL A 122 5.94 -1.23 -14.26
N ALA A 123 6.56 -2.41 -14.44
CA ALA A 123 8.00 -2.56 -14.65
C ALA A 123 8.43 -2.77 -16.11
N SER A 124 7.48 -2.97 -17.01
CA SER A 124 7.61 -3.01 -18.47
C SER A 124 6.25 -2.77 -19.11
N ASP A 125 6.23 -2.17 -20.30
CA ASP A 125 5.00 -1.86 -21.03
C ASP A 125 4.08 -3.10 -21.11
N VAL A 126 2.79 -2.88 -20.95
CA VAL A 126 1.75 -3.90 -21.02
C VAL A 126 0.88 -3.61 -22.23
N SER A 127 0.84 -4.57 -23.16
CA SER A 127 0.08 -4.44 -24.40
C SER A 127 -1.17 -5.31 -24.37
N SER A 128 -2.21 -4.89 -25.11
CA SER A 128 -3.44 -5.66 -25.24
C SER A 128 -3.22 -6.96 -26.01
N VAL A 129 -3.74 -8.08 -25.49
CA VAL A 129 -3.71 -9.38 -26.18
C VAL A 129 -4.88 -9.56 -27.16
N ASP A 130 -5.98 -8.84 -26.92
CA ASP A 130 -7.19 -8.84 -27.74
C ASP A 130 -7.62 -7.39 -28.06
N PRO A 131 -8.27 -7.12 -29.21
CA PRO A 131 -8.89 -5.83 -29.44
C PRO A 131 -10.13 -5.64 -28.56
N LEU A 132 -10.45 -4.39 -28.20
CA LEU A 132 -11.67 -4.01 -27.49
C LEU A 132 -12.52 -3.04 -28.33
N PRO A 133 -13.79 -3.36 -28.64
CA PRO A 133 -14.39 -4.68 -28.50
C PRO A 133 -13.75 -5.71 -29.46
N PRO A 134 -13.79 -7.02 -29.15
CA PRO A 134 -13.21 -8.05 -30.00
C PRO A 134 -14.08 -8.42 -31.22
N PHE A 135 -15.27 -7.84 -31.30
CA PHE A 135 -16.24 -7.99 -32.38
C PHE A 135 -16.91 -6.64 -32.66
N ARG A 136 -17.57 -6.51 -33.81
CA ARG A 136 -18.39 -5.32 -34.10
C ARG A 136 -19.56 -5.29 -33.12
N ALA A 137 -19.65 -4.26 -32.30
CA ALA A 137 -20.59 -4.16 -31.20
C ALA A 137 -21.61 -3.05 -31.41
N SER A 138 -22.85 -3.27 -31.00
CA SER A 138 -23.87 -2.23 -30.99
C SER A 138 -23.57 -1.16 -29.94
N ILE A 139 -23.73 0.12 -30.28
CA ILE A 139 -23.70 1.25 -29.34
C ILE A 139 -25.05 1.41 -28.61
N LYS A 140 -26.13 0.87 -29.19
CA LYS A 140 -27.52 1.10 -28.76
C LYS A 140 -28.30 -0.19 -28.59
N ASP A 141 -29.40 -0.14 -27.83
CA ASP A 141 -30.45 -1.14 -27.92
C ASP A 141 -31.32 -0.85 -29.14
N GLY A 142 -31.56 -1.86 -29.98
CA GLY A 142 -32.26 -1.66 -31.24
C GLY A 142 -32.11 -2.82 -32.21
N TYR A 143 -31.91 -2.50 -33.50
CA TYR A 143 -31.93 -3.48 -34.59
C TYR A 143 -30.71 -3.31 -35.49
N ALA A 144 -29.94 -4.39 -35.66
CA ALA A 144 -28.91 -4.49 -36.67
C ALA A 144 -29.55 -4.72 -38.04
N VAL A 145 -29.17 -3.90 -39.02
CA VAL A 145 -29.84 -3.79 -40.32
C VAL A 145 -28.83 -3.67 -41.46
N LEU A 146 -29.32 -3.86 -42.69
CA LEU A 146 -28.66 -3.40 -43.91
C LEU A 146 -29.13 -1.97 -44.21
N SER A 147 -28.20 -1.02 -44.20
CA SER A 147 -28.50 0.40 -44.38
C SER A 147 -29.06 0.71 -45.77
N SER A 148 -28.69 -0.11 -46.76
CA SER A 148 -29.20 -0.06 -48.14
C SER A 148 -30.71 -0.27 -48.26
N ASP A 149 -31.34 -0.92 -47.29
CA ASP A 149 -32.79 -1.13 -47.31
C ASP A 149 -33.58 0.14 -46.91
N GLY A 150 -32.90 1.18 -46.40
CA GLY A 150 -33.50 2.49 -46.10
C GLY A 150 -34.57 2.46 -45.00
N LYS A 151 -35.65 3.24 -45.17
CA LYS A 151 -36.83 3.23 -44.27
C LYS A 151 -37.78 2.08 -44.61
N GLY A 152 -38.65 1.71 -43.67
CA GLY A 152 -39.78 0.80 -43.91
C GLY A 152 -39.74 -0.49 -43.10
N SER A 153 -40.61 -1.43 -43.47
CA SER A 153 -40.79 -2.68 -42.70
C SER A 153 -39.57 -3.58 -42.74
N ARG A 154 -39.27 -4.24 -41.62
CA ARG A 154 -38.26 -5.29 -41.48
C ARG A 154 -38.82 -6.47 -40.71
N LYS A 155 -38.50 -7.67 -41.18
CA LYS A 155 -38.70 -8.92 -40.45
C LYS A 155 -37.60 -9.07 -39.41
N VAL A 156 -37.98 -9.35 -38.16
CA VAL A 156 -37.03 -9.59 -37.07
C VAL A 156 -36.65 -11.08 -37.05
N LEU A 157 -35.38 -11.37 -37.35
CA LEU A 157 -34.75 -12.67 -37.15
C LEU A 157 -34.26 -12.72 -35.71
N LYS A 158 -34.67 -13.75 -34.95
CA LYS A 158 -34.36 -14.06 -33.55
C LYS A 158 -33.29 -13.19 -32.84
N SER A 159 -33.64 -12.61 -31.69
CA SER A 159 -32.80 -11.73 -30.87
C SER A 159 -31.40 -12.31 -30.56
N LEU A 160 -30.34 -11.51 -30.78
CA LEU A 160 -28.98 -11.79 -30.28
C LEU A 160 -28.77 -11.03 -28.96
N THR A 161 -28.57 -11.77 -27.86
CA THR A 161 -28.27 -11.17 -26.55
C THR A 161 -26.77 -11.23 -26.23
N ALA A 162 -26.31 -10.34 -25.34
CA ALA A 162 -24.93 -10.33 -24.88
C ALA A 162 -24.54 -11.69 -24.26
N GLY A 163 -23.42 -12.26 -24.71
CA GLY A 163 -22.90 -13.57 -24.24
C GLY A 163 -23.30 -14.79 -25.07
N MET A 164 -24.15 -14.64 -26.10
CA MET A 164 -24.37 -15.70 -27.10
C MET A 164 -23.22 -15.73 -28.10
N SER A 165 -22.83 -16.93 -28.56
CA SER A 165 -21.83 -17.12 -29.63
C SER A 165 -22.12 -16.15 -30.77
N ALA A 166 -21.08 -15.43 -31.18
CA ALA A 166 -21.13 -14.30 -32.11
C ALA A 166 -22.21 -14.50 -33.18
N GLY A 167 -22.94 -13.44 -33.52
CA GLY A 167 -23.71 -13.37 -34.77
C GLY A 167 -22.88 -13.55 -36.04
N GLY A 168 -21.64 -14.06 -35.96
CA GLY A 168 -20.69 -14.26 -37.05
C GLY A 168 -21.16 -15.26 -38.10
N ASP A 169 -22.13 -16.13 -37.80
CA ASP A 169 -22.74 -17.02 -38.80
C ASP A 169 -24.08 -16.48 -39.33
N LEU A 170 -24.63 -15.41 -38.74
CA LEU A 170 -25.90 -14.84 -39.16
C LEU A 170 -25.66 -13.80 -40.26
N VAL A 171 -26.31 -14.01 -41.40
CA VAL A 171 -26.28 -13.11 -42.56
C VAL A 171 -27.71 -12.63 -42.80
N LEU A 172 -27.91 -11.32 -42.79
CA LEU A 172 -29.21 -10.70 -43.08
C LEU A 172 -29.49 -10.73 -44.58
N SER A 173 -30.71 -11.08 -44.98
CA SER A 173 -31.23 -10.78 -46.31
C SER A 173 -31.87 -9.38 -46.33
N ASN A 174 -32.12 -8.84 -47.53
CA ASN A 174 -32.86 -7.58 -47.66
C ASN A 174 -34.23 -7.68 -46.99
N GLY A 175 -34.60 -6.65 -46.22
CA GLY A 175 -35.83 -6.62 -45.45
C GLY A 175 -35.76 -7.38 -44.12
N GLU A 176 -34.61 -7.94 -43.75
CA GLU A 176 -34.40 -8.62 -42.47
C GLU A 176 -33.57 -7.75 -41.52
N CYS A 177 -33.83 -7.91 -40.22
CA CYS A 177 -33.07 -7.27 -39.15
C CYS A 177 -32.97 -8.21 -37.95
N VAL A 178 -32.06 -7.91 -37.03
CA VAL A 178 -31.89 -8.68 -35.80
C VAL A 178 -31.91 -7.72 -34.63
N ARG A 179 -32.68 -8.07 -33.60
CA ARG A 179 -32.65 -7.32 -32.34
C ARG A 179 -31.29 -7.48 -31.68
N VAL A 180 -30.69 -6.35 -31.32
CA VAL A 180 -29.40 -6.25 -30.63
C VAL A 180 -29.54 -5.37 -29.40
N ASN A 181 -28.83 -5.75 -28.34
CA ASN A 181 -28.69 -4.89 -27.17
C ASN A 181 -27.37 -4.12 -27.23
N THR A 182 -27.25 -3.08 -26.43
CA THR A 182 -26.01 -2.32 -26.22
C THR A 182 -24.87 -3.27 -25.84
N GLY A 183 -23.75 -3.21 -26.58
CA GLY A 183 -22.60 -4.10 -26.43
C GLY A 183 -22.75 -5.48 -27.06
N GLY A 184 -23.91 -5.81 -27.64
CA GLY A 184 -24.16 -7.06 -28.33
C GLY A 184 -23.42 -7.17 -29.68
N PRO A 185 -23.04 -8.38 -30.11
CA PRO A 185 -22.40 -8.60 -31.39
C PRO A 185 -23.37 -8.37 -32.56
N LEU A 186 -22.83 -7.96 -33.70
CA LEU A 186 -23.62 -7.75 -34.93
C LEU A 186 -23.54 -8.94 -35.88
N PRO A 187 -24.58 -9.17 -36.71
CA PRO A 187 -24.51 -10.06 -37.87
C PRO A 187 -23.38 -9.66 -38.83
N THR A 188 -22.83 -10.64 -39.55
CA THR A 188 -21.60 -10.45 -40.37
C THR A 188 -21.74 -9.33 -41.40
N ASN A 189 -22.89 -9.20 -42.03
CA ASN A 189 -23.14 -8.21 -43.09
C ASN A 189 -23.95 -6.98 -42.63
N ALA A 190 -24.47 -6.95 -41.39
CA ALA A 190 -25.17 -5.77 -40.90
C ALA A 190 -24.22 -4.57 -40.85
N ASP A 191 -24.56 -3.43 -41.43
CA ASP A 191 -23.68 -2.27 -41.55
C ASP A 191 -24.17 -1.05 -40.77
N ALA A 192 -25.33 -1.12 -40.14
CA ALA A 192 -25.87 -0.11 -39.24
C ALA A 192 -26.68 -0.73 -38.10
N VAL A 193 -26.83 0.02 -37.00
CA VAL A 193 -27.82 -0.23 -35.96
C VAL A 193 -28.80 0.94 -35.92
N VAL A 194 -30.09 0.63 -35.81
CA VAL A 194 -31.16 1.61 -35.56
C VAL A 194 -31.62 1.44 -34.12
N GLN A 195 -31.52 2.51 -33.31
CA GLN A 195 -32.00 2.51 -31.93
C GLN A 195 -33.52 2.26 -31.87
N VAL A 196 -34.00 1.64 -30.79
CA VAL A 196 -35.42 1.25 -30.65
C VAL A 196 -36.38 2.43 -30.77
N GLU A 197 -35.96 3.63 -30.39
CA GLU A 197 -36.75 4.86 -30.47
C GLU A 197 -37.08 5.28 -31.91
N ASP A 198 -36.27 4.85 -32.88
CA ASP A 198 -36.47 5.11 -34.30
C ASP A 198 -37.23 3.98 -35.02
N THR A 199 -37.87 3.08 -34.26
CA THR A 199 -38.70 2.01 -34.81
C THR A 199 -40.13 2.01 -34.27
N LYS A 200 -41.02 1.30 -34.95
CA LYS A 200 -42.37 0.98 -34.47
C LYS A 200 -42.64 -0.51 -34.60
N LEU A 201 -43.26 -1.11 -33.59
CA LEU A 201 -43.69 -2.50 -33.68
C LEU A 201 -44.88 -2.63 -34.64
N LEU A 202 -44.75 -3.49 -35.65
CA LEU A 202 -45.84 -3.81 -36.59
C LEU A 202 -46.52 -5.12 -36.23
N LYS A 203 -45.75 -6.13 -35.80
CA LYS A 203 -46.27 -7.46 -35.49
C LYS A 203 -45.46 -8.14 -34.39
N SER A 204 -46.16 -8.77 -33.45
CA SER A 204 -45.59 -9.65 -32.42
C SER A 204 -46.20 -11.05 -32.47
N SER A 205 -45.50 -12.03 -31.89
CA SER A 205 -46.02 -13.38 -31.67
C SER A 205 -46.99 -13.41 -30.48
N SER A 206 -47.68 -14.54 -30.28
CA SER A 206 -48.47 -14.80 -29.08
C SER A 206 -47.65 -14.76 -27.79
N ASP A 207 -46.34 -15.02 -27.91
CA ASP A 207 -45.42 -15.17 -26.79
C ASP A 207 -44.66 -13.86 -26.50
N GLY A 208 -45.03 -12.76 -27.18
CA GLY A 208 -44.46 -11.44 -26.97
C GLY A 208 -43.17 -11.15 -27.76
N GLU A 209 -42.75 -12.05 -28.65
CA GLU A 209 -41.58 -11.83 -29.51
C GLU A 209 -41.92 -10.91 -30.67
N GLU A 210 -40.99 -10.02 -31.01
CA GLU A 210 -41.14 -9.10 -32.14
C GLU A 210 -40.94 -9.89 -33.45
N ILE A 211 -41.90 -9.79 -34.37
CA ILE A 211 -41.86 -10.46 -35.68
C ILE A 211 -41.54 -9.45 -36.78
N GLU A 212 -42.12 -8.26 -36.71
CA GLU A 212 -41.99 -7.24 -37.73
C GLU A 212 -42.00 -5.84 -37.12
N ILE A 213 -41.10 -4.98 -37.57
CA ILE A 213 -40.95 -3.59 -37.13
C ILE A 213 -40.88 -2.66 -38.33
N GLU A 214 -41.22 -1.39 -38.15
CA GLU A 214 -41.00 -0.31 -39.11
C GLU A 214 -39.81 0.53 -38.68
N ILE A 215 -38.83 0.70 -39.56
CA ILE A 215 -37.76 1.69 -39.39
C ILE A 215 -38.26 3.04 -39.90
N THR A 216 -38.32 4.03 -39.00
CA THR A 216 -38.91 5.35 -39.29
C THR A 216 -37.90 6.35 -39.89
N THR A 217 -36.60 6.14 -39.64
CA THR A 217 -35.50 6.98 -40.11
C THR A 217 -34.48 6.14 -40.89
N ALA A 218 -34.04 6.61 -42.06
CA ALA A 218 -33.12 5.84 -42.89
C ALA A 218 -31.75 5.76 -42.19
N PRO A 219 -31.25 4.55 -41.87
CA PRO A 219 -29.92 4.38 -41.27
C PRO A 219 -28.80 4.77 -42.24
N LYS A 220 -27.65 5.18 -41.69
CA LYS A 220 -26.42 5.41 -42.46
C LYS A 220 -25.42 4.26 -42.24
N PRO A 221 -24.58 3.92 -43.24
CA PRO A 221 -23.49 2.98 -43.02
C PRO A 221 -22.60 3.38 -41.84
N GLY A 222 -22.29 2.42 -40.97
CA GLY A 222 -21.48 2.60 -39.75
C GLY A 222 -22.23 3.21 -38.55
N GLN A 223 -23.50 3.58 -38.70
CA GLN A 223 -24.28 4.19 -37.62
C GLN A 223 -24.40 3.25 -36.41
N ASP A 224 -24.12 3.78 -35.21
CA ASP A 224 -24.30 3.11 -33.93
C ASP A 224 -23.54 1.76 -33.81
N ILE A 225 -22.42 1.63 -34.51
CA ILE A 225 -21.52 0.47 -34.46
C ILE A 225 -20.17 0.90 -33.90
N ARG A 226 -19.67 0.15 -32.90
CA ARG A 226 -18.25 0.15 -32.52
C ARG A 226 -17.52 -0.91 -33.35
N PRO A 227 -16.57 -0.53 -34.22
CA PRO A 227 -15.70 -1.47 -34.91
C PRO A 227 -14.85 -2.29 -33.94
N VAL A 228 -14.26 -3.39 -34.45
CA VAL A 228 -13.27 -4.17 -33.69
C VAL A 228 -12.08 -3.29 -33.33
N GLY A 229 -11.69 -3.31 -32.06
CA GLY A 229 -10.53 -2.54 -31.57
C GLY A 229 -10.73 -1.02 -31.53
N ASN A 230 -11.98 -0.56 -31.56
CA ASN A 230 -12.30 0.86 -31.48
C ASN A 230 -11.81 1.54 -30.19
N ASP A 231 -11.87 0.83 -29.07
CA ASP A 231 -11.48 1.35 -27.76
C ASP A 231 -10.02 1.05 -27.44
N ILE A 232 -9.57 -0.17 -27.75
CA ILE A 232 -8.18 -0.62 -27.58
C ILE A 232 -7.84 -1.52 -28.78
N GLY A 233 -6.77 -1.18 -29.51
CA GLY A 233 -6.26 -1.97 -30.61
C GLY A 233 -5.54 -3.25 -30.16
N LEU A 234 -5.46 -4.24 -31.06
CA LEU A 234 -4.62 -5.41 -30.85
C LEU A 234 -3.15 -4.98 -30.73
N ASN A 235 -2.44 -5.48 -29.72
CA ASN A 235 -1.05 -5.13 -29.38
C ASN A 235 -0.82 -3.64 -29.02
N GLU A 236 -1.87 -2.86 -28.79
CA GLU A 236 -1.74 -1.49 -28.30
C GLU A 236 -1.16 -1.48 -26.89
N ILE A 237 -0.21 -0.59 -26.61
CA ILE A 237 0.33 -0.40 -25.25
C ILE A 237 -0.76 0.29 -24.40
N VAL A 238 -1.27 -0.43 -23.41
CA VAL A 238 -2.31 0.06 -22.49
C VAL A 238 -1.68 0.73 -21.27
N LEU A 239 -0.57 0.20 -20.76
CA LEU A 239 0.21 0.80 -19.68
C LEU A 239 1.68 0.86 -20.06
N ASN A 240 2.33 1.97 -19.75
CA ASN A 240 3.77 2.16 -19.92
C ASN A 240 4.52 1.72 -18.66
N LYS A 241 5.78 1.33 -18.81
CA LYS A 241 6.71 1.19 -17.70
C LYS A 241 6.74 2.49 -16.88
N GLY A 242 6.57 2.37 -15.57
CA GLY A 242 6.55 3.49 -14.64
C GLY A 242 5.15 4.00 -14.29
N ASP A 243 4.12 3.51 -14.98
CA ASP A 243 2.73 3.87 -14.66
C ASP A 243 2.31 3.25 -13.32
N PRO A 244 1.71 4.05 -12.41
CA PRO A 244 1.11 3.53 -11.19
C PRO A 244 -0.22 2.83 -11.51
N ILE A 245 -0.47 1.70 -10.87
CA ILE A 245 -1.73 0.96 -11.01
C ILE A 245 -2.76 1.55 -10.04
N THR A 246 -3.68 2.36 -10.56
CA THR A 246 -4.88 2.86 -9.84
C THR A 246 -6.08 1.93 -10.11
N PRO A 247 -7.29 2.22 -9.58
CA PRO A 247 -8.45 1.37 -9.86
C PRO A 247 -8.78 1.30 -11.36
N ILE A 248 -8.49 2.36 -12.12
CA ILE A 248 -8.76 2.40 -13.56
C ILE A 248 -7.80 1.49 -14.33
N GLU A 249 -6.49 1.59 -14.07
CA GLU A 249 -5.51 0.71 -14.72
C GLU A 249 -5.76 -0.76 -14.36
N LEU A 250 -6.16 -1.05 -13.12
CA LEU A 250 -6.53 -2.41 -12.73
C LEU A 250 -7.76 -2.93 -13.52
N GLY A 251 -8.75 -2.06 -13.74
CA GLY A 251 -9.91 -2.37 -14.58
C GLY A 251 -9.51 -2.61 -16.03
N LEU A 252 -8.67 -1.75 -16.60
CA LEU A 252 -8.15 -1.89 -17.97
C LEU A 252 -7.42 -3.23 -18.15
N LEU A 253 -6.49 -3.56 -17.25
CA LEU A 253 -5.77 -4.84 -17.28
C LEU A 253 -6.72 -6.04 -17.26
N ALA A 254 -7.81 -5.97 -16.48
CA ALA A 254 -8.82 -7.00 -16.44
C ALA A 254 -9.63 -7.06 -17.75
N THR A 255 -9.98 -5.91 -18.33
CA THR A 255 -10.70 -5.80 -19.59
C THR A 255 -9.94 -6.42 -20.75
N ILE A 256 -8.61 -6.22 -20.81
CA ILE A 256 -7.75 -6.80 -21.85
C ILE A 256 -7.25 -8.21 -21.53
N GLY A 257 -7.80 -8.88 -20.51
CA GLY A 257 -7.50 -10.29 -20.23
C GLY A 257 -6.08 -10.56 -19.70
N ILE A 258 -5.37 -9.54 -19.20
CA ILE A 258 -4.03 -9.72 -18.63
C ILE A 258 -4.12 -10.47 -17.31
N THR A 259 -3.43 -11.60 -17.21
CA THR A 259 -3.47 -12.48 -16.03
C THR A 259 -2.34 -12.22 -15.05
N ASN A 260 -1.20 -11.75 -15.53
CA ASN A 260 -0.01 -11.41 -14.72
C ASN A 260 0.57 -10.10 -15.23
N VAL A 261 1.02 -9.27 -14.30
CA VAL A 261 1.52 -7.93 -14.59
C VAL A 261 2.95 -7.80 -14.09
N PRO A 262 3.90 -7.40 -14.95
CA PRO A 262 5.26 -7.10 -14.53
C PRO A 262 5.25 -5.82 -13.70
N VAL A 263 5.58 -5.92 -12.41
CA VAL A 263 5.63 -4.78 -11.51
C VAL A 263 6.96 -4.69 -10.79
N PHE A 264 7.31 -3.50 -10.32
CA PHE A 264 8.43 -3.35 -9.39
C PHE A 264 8.06 -3.99 -8.06
N ARG A 265 8.97 -4.79 -7.49
CA ARG A 265 8.80 -5.42 -6.20
C ARG A 265 8.77 -4.34 -5.10
N LEU A 266 7.81 -4.45 -4.20
CA LEU A 266 7.77 -3.57 -3.02
C LEU A 266 8.85 -3.97 -2.01
N PRO A 267 9.63 -3.01 -1.48
CA PRO A 267 10.51 -3.27 -0.36
C PRO A 267 9.68 -3.62 0.89
N LYS A 268 10.13 -4.62 1.63
CA LYS A 268 9.57 -5.00 2.92
C LYS A 268 10.18 -4.16 4.02
N VAL A 269 9.36 -3.65 4.96
CA VAL A 269 9.81 -2.72 6.01
C VAL A 269 9.48 -3.27 7.39
N SER A 270 10.47 -3.39 8.26
CA SER A 270 10.28 -3.72 9.68
C SER A 270 10.32 -2.46 10.54
N VAL A 271 9.40 -2.29 11.50
CA VAL A 271 9.31 -1.10 12.37
C VAL A 271 9.58 -1.47 13.82
N LEU A 272 10.47 -0.72 14.47
CA LEU A 272 10.88 -0.91 15.88
C LEU A 272 10.81 0.43 16.64
N SER A 273 10.18 0.45 17.81
CA SER A 273 10.37 1.54 18.77
C SER A 273 11.44 1.17 19.79
N THR A 274 12.16 2.16 20.30
CA THR A 274 13.12 1.99 21.40
C THR A 274 12.81 2.97 22.53
N GLY A 275 13.06 2.56 23.76
CA GLY A 275 12.94 3.41 24.93
C GLY A 275 12.42 2.66 26.14
N ASN A 276 13.14 2.75 27.27
CA ASN A 276 12.71 2.14 28.53
C ASN A 276 11.42 2.78 29.11
N GLU A 277 11.12 4.02 28.72
CA GLU A 277 9.90 4.74 29.05
C GLU A 277 8.69 4.28 28.23
N VAL A 278 8.90 3.60 27.10
CA VAL A 278 7.86 3.30 26.12
C VAL A 278 7.15 2.00 26.47
N VAL A 279 5.82 2.03 26.51
CA VAL A 279 4.97 0.85 26.76
C VAL A 279 3.95 0.65 25.64
N GLU A 280 3.44 -0.58 25.52
CA GLU A 280 2.41 -0.92 24.53
C GLU A 280 1.12 -0.09 24.72
N PRO A 281 0.38 0.21 23.62
CA PRO A 281 -0.97 0.74 23.70
C PRO A 281 -1.87 -0.17 24.54
N GLY A 282 -2.69 0.43 25.41
CA GLY A 282 -3.60 -0.31 26.32
C GLY A 282 -2.98 -0.71 27.66
N VAL A 283 -1.66 -0.59 27.83
CA VAL A 283 -1.02 -0.79 29.14
C VAL A 283 -1.26 0.43 30.03
N GLU A 284 -1.48 0.20 31.33
CA GLU A 284 -1.55 1.25 32.35
C GLU A 284 -0.19 1.94 32.51
N LEU A 285 -0.19 3.26 32.57
CA LEU A 285 1.06 4.02 32.66
C LEU A 285 1.64 3.92 34.05
N ARG A 286 2.88 3.45 34.13
CA ARG A 286 3.73 3.58 35.31
C ARG A 286 4.35 4.99 35.35
N PRO A 287 4.72 5.51 36.53
CA PRO A 287 5.46 6.77 36.61
C PRO A 287 6.69 6.76 35.69
N GLY A 288 6.85 7.84 34.91
CA GLY A 288 7.94 7.97 33.94
C GLY A 288 7.77 7.18 32.64
N SER A 289 6.59 6.61 32.36
CA SER A 289 6.29 5.90 31.11
C SER A 289 5.30 6.63 30.21
N ILE A 290 5.39 6.38 28.91
CA ILE A 290 4.49 6.86 27.86
C ILE A 290 4.13 5.72 26.91
N ARG A 291 2.99 5.82 26.21
CA ARG A 291 2.57 4.80 25.24
C ARG A 291 3.28 5.01 23.90
N ASP A 292 3.61 3.91 23.24
CA ASP A 292 4.17 3.93 21.89
C ASP A 292 3.14 4.44 20.88
N SER A 293 3.36 5.65 20.38
CA SER A 293 2.56 6.24 19.31
C SER A 293 3.26 6.21 17.95
N ASN A 294 4.59 6.10 17.93
CA ASN A 294 5.36 6.18 16.70
C ASN A 294 5.20 4.92 15.87
N ARG A 295 5.32 3.75 16.50
CA ARG A 295 5.26 2.47 15.78
C ARG A 295 3.93 2.29 15.06
N ILE A 296 2.82 2.53 15.75
CA ILE A 296 1.49 2.45 15.13
C ILE A 296 1.29 3.51 14.04
N THR A 297 1.82 4.73 14.22
CA THR A 297 1.75 5.79 13.21
C THR A 297 2.53 5.38 11.96
N LEU A 298 3.77 4.91 12.10
CA LEU A 298 4.64 4.55 10.99
C LEU A 298 4.17 3.29 10.26
N LEU A 299 3.74 2.26 10.99
CA LEU A 299 3.11 1.08 10.39
C LEU A 299 1.87 1.45 9.59
N SER A 300 1.04 2.37 10.09
CA SER A 300 -0.16 2.83 9.37
C SER A 300 0.19 3.63 8.12
N LEU A 301 1.19 4.52 8.19
CA LEU A 301 1.65 5.29 7.02
C LEU A 301 2.22 4.38 5.93
N LEU A 302 3.04 3.39 6.31
CA LEU A 302 3.60 2.40 5.39
C LEU A 302 2.49 1.60 4.69
N ARG A 303 1.50 1.11 5.46
CA ARG A 303 0.35 0.37 4.93
C ARG A 303 -0.55 1.25 4.06
N GLY A 304 -0.75 2.51 4.43
CA GLY A 304 -1.49 3.49 3.62
C GLY A 304 -0.82 3.79 2.28
N HIS A 305 0.49 3.53 2.17
CA HIS A 305 1.25 3.56 0.93
C HIS A 305 1.52 2.16 0.34
N HIS A 306 0.78 1.13 0.79
CA HIS A 306 0.81 -0.25 0.30
C HIS A 306 2.12 -1.02 0.52
N PHE A 307 3.06 -0.51 1.32
CA PHE A 307 4.32 -1.22 1.60
C PHE A 307 4.09 -2.37 2.60
N PRO A 308 4.62 -3.58 2.35
CA PRO A 308 4.55 -4.68 3.32
C PRO A 308 5.32 -4.35 4.60
N THR A 309 4.65 -4.49 5.75
CA THR A 309 5.20 -4.11 7.05
C THR A 309 5.32 -5.28 8.03
N TYR A 310 6.38 -5.32 8.80
CA TYR A 310 6.53 -6.17 9.98
C TYR A 310 6.68 -5.33 11.25
N ASP A 311 6.00 -5.74 12.31
CA ASP A 311 6.07 -5.09 13.62
C ASP A 311 7.10 -5.82 14.48
N LEU A 312 8.17 -5.11 14.88
CA LEU A 312 9.21 -5.64 15.76
C LEU A 312 8.95 -5.30 17.23
N GLY A 313 7.88 -4.57 17.56
CA GLY A 313 7.56 -4.20 18.94
C GLY A 313 8.42 -3.08 19.49
N ILE A 314 8.69 -3.15 20.79
CA ILE A 314 9.47 -2.17 21.56
C ILE A 314 10.72 -2.87 22.09
N ALA A 315 11.90 -2.37 21.71
CA ALA A 315 13.16 -2.77 22.33
C ALA A 315 13.49 -1.88 23.52
N LYS A 316 14.06 -2.47 24.56
CA LYS A 316 14.68 -1.75 25.67
C LYS A 316 15.95 -1.05 25.20
N ASP A 317 16.37 -0.02 25.93
CA ASP A 317 17.67 0.61 25.68
C ASP A 317 18.81 -0.22 26.29
N GLU A 318 18.91 -1.47 25.85
CA GLU A 318 19.92 -2.45 26.23
C GLU A 318 20.53 -3.00 24.93
N PRO A 319 21.87 -3.02 24.77
CA PRO A 319 22.49 -3.39 23.49
C PRO A 319 22.09 -4.78 22.97
N ASP A 320 22.03 -5.78 23.85
CA ASP A 320 21.62 -7.15 23.50
C ASP A 320 20.16 -7.21 23.01
N ASP A 321 19.26 -6.47 23.67
CA ASP A 321 17.85 -6.46 23.30
C ASP A 321 17.62 -5.73 21.96
N LEU A 322 18.28 -4.59 21.76
CA LEU A 322 18.31 -3.87 20.48
C LEU A 322 18.83 -4.77 19.36
N LEU A 323 19.98 -5.41 19.55
CA LEU A 323 20.60 -6.27 18.54
C LEU A 323 19.67 -7.42 18.16
N SER A 324 19.03 -8.07 19.15
CA SER A 324 18.11 -9.19 18.89
C SER A 324 16.91 -8.77 18.02
N HIS A 325 16.35 -7.58 18.25
CA HIS A 325 15.26 -7.04 17.44
C HIS A 325 15.72 -6.64 16.04
N LEU A 326 16.89 -6.02 15.93
CA LEU A 326 17.48 -5.64 14.65
C LEU A 326 17.75 -6.87 13.78
N ILE A 327 18.30 -7.94 14.33
CA ILE A 327 18.53 -9.21 13.60
C ILE A 327 17.21 -9.78 13.06
N LYS A 328 16.16 -9.85 13.88
CA LYS A 328 14.81 -10.24 13.43
C LYS A 328 14.32 -9.35 12.28
N GLY A 329 14.60 -8.06 12.35
CA GLY A 329 14.32 -7.10 11.28
C GLY A 329 15.07 -7.43 9.98
N LEU A 330 16.38 -7.68 10.06
CA LEU A 330 17.24 -7.95 8.90
C LEU A 330 16.86 -9.27 8.20
N GLU A 331 16.38 -10.25 8.96
CA GLU A 331 15.88 -11.53 8.43
C GLU A 331 14.54 -11.40 7.70
N SER A 332 13.65 -10.51 8.17
CA SER A 332 12.27 -10.40 7.70
C SER A 332 12.05 -9.32 6.63
N SER A 333 12.92 -8.33 6.55
CA SER A 333 12.69 -7.11 5.75
C SER A 333 13.91 -6.66 4.94
N ASP A 334 13.66 -5.81 3.95
CA ASP A 334 14.71 -5.16 3.16
C ASP A 334 15.19 -3.86 3.85
N ILE A 335 14.31 -3.25 4.66
CA ILE A 335 14.52 -1.96 5.34
C ILE A 335 14.06 -2.06 6.79
N ILE A 336 14.88 -1.56 7.72
CA ILE A 336 14.52 -1.40 9.12
C ILE A 336 14.26 0.08 9.41
N LEU A 337 13.14 0.36 10.05
CA LEU A 337 12.74 1.67 10.51
C LEU A 337 12.68 1.66 12.03
N THR A 338 13.56 2.42 12.69
CA THR A 338 13.54 2.56 14.14
C THR A 338 13.08 3.95 14.56
N THR A 339 12.55 4.08 15.78
CA THR A 339 12.31 5.39 16.43
C THR A 339 12.79 5.38 17.86
N GLY A 340 13.44 6.48 18.28
CA GLY A 340 14.11 6.55 19.60
C GLY A 340 15.59 6.17 19.50
N GLY A 341 16.35 6.39 20.59
CA GLY A 341 17.74 5.91 20.69
C GLY A 341 18.77 6.57 19.75
N VAL A 342 18.46 7.70 19.12
CA VAL A 342 19.29 8.32 18.04
C VAL A 342 19.89 9.69 18.40
N SER A 343 19.73 10.17 19.63
CA SER A 343 20.21 11.48 20.06
C SER A 343 21.64 11.36 20.64
N MET A 344 21.88 11.99 21.80
CA MET A 344 23.09 11.96 22.61
C MET A 344 22.79 11.49 24.05
N GLY A 345 21.73 10.71 24.23
CA GLY A 345 21.32 10.15 25.52
C GLY A 345 22.33 9.13 26.04
N GLU A 346 22.36 8.89 27.36
CA GLU A 346 23.28 7.90 27.96
C GLU A 346 22.99 6.47 27.49
N ARG A 347 21.74 6.19 27.09
CA ARG A 347 21.29 4.89 26.61
C ARG A 347 20.97 4.88 25.12
N ASP A 348 21.46 5.87 24.36
CA ASP A 348 21.30 5.91 22.91
C ASP A 348 22.30 4.95 22.23
N TYR A 349 22.15 3.65 22.50
CA TYR A 349 23.07 2.62 22.04
C TYR A 349 22.87 2.25 20.57
N LEU A 350 21.79 2.70 19.93
CA LEU A 350 21.41 2.23 18.59
C LEU A 350 22.53 2.45 17.56
N LYS A 351 23.17 3.62 17.54
CA LYS A 351 24.27 3.92 16.60
C LYS A 351 25.49 3.02 16.83
N ALA A 352 25.81 2.75 18.09
CA ALA A 352 26.90 1.83 18.45
C ALA A 352 26.55 0.41 18.02
N VAL A 353 25.36 -0.09 18.34
CA VAL A 353 24.91 -1.45 17.98
C VAL A 353 24.91 -1.67 16.47
N ILE A 354 24.36 -0.75 15.68
CA ILE A 354 24.35 -0.92 14.22
C ILE A 354 25.77 -0.86 13.63
N THR A 355 26.69 -0.10 14.23
CA THR A 355 28.06 0.03 13.71
C THR A 355 28.95 -1.14 14.14
N GLU A 356 28.96 -1.48 15.43
CA GLU A 356 29.87 -2.48 16.01
C GLU A 356 29.40 -3.92 15.76
N ASP A 357 28.11 -4.18 15.89
CA ASP A 357 27.56 -5.53 15.78
C ASP A 357 27.11 -5.87 14.37
N LEU A 358 26.41 -4.93 13.71
CA LEU A 358 25.87 -5.13 12.36
C LEU A 358 26.82 -4.66 11.25
N ARG A 359 27.94 -4.02 11.61
CA ARG A 359 28.91 -3.45 10.65
C ARG A 359 28.22 -2.53 9.62
N ALA A 360 27.19 -1.81 10.06
CA ALA A 360 26.49 -0.85 9.23
C ALA A 360 27.38 0.37 8.99
N THR A 361 27.30 0.91 7.78
CA THR A 361 27.86 2.21 7.43
C THR A 361 26.80 3.27 7.69
N ILE A 362 27.02 4.13 8.67
CA ILE A 362 26.20 5.32 8.91
C ILE A 362 26.63 6.39 7.90
N HIS A 363 25.72 6.80 7.02
CA HIS A 363 25.99 7.82 6.00
C HIS A 363 25.80 9.24 6.55
N PHE A 364 24.80 9.42 7.42
CA PHE A 364 24.64 10.61 8.24
C PHE A 364 23.85 10.27 9.51
N ALA A 365 24.07 11.04 10.58
CA ALA A 365 23.33 10.91 11.83
C ALA A 365 22.73 12.23 12.35
N ARG A 366 22.95 13.33 11.63
CA ARG A 366 22.46 14.67 11.97
C ARG A 366 22.10 15.47 10.74
N VAL A 367 20.91 16.04 10.76
CA VAL A 367 20.40 16.88 9.67
C VAL A 367 20.07 18.28 10.19
N ASN A 368 20.43 19.28 9.39
CA ASN A 368 20.06 20.68 9.58
C ASN A 368 18.58 20.90 9.24
N MET A 369 17.71 20.49 10.17
CA MET A 369 16.26 20.64 10.04
C MET A 369 15.55 20.73 11.39
N LYS A 370 14.32 21.25 11.36
CA LYS A 370 13.39 21.26 12.48
C LYS A 370 11.97 20.86 12.03
N PRO A 371 11.28 19.96 12.76
CA PRO A 371 11.87 18.97 13.66
C PRO A 371 12.70 17.93 12.86
N GLY A 372 13.46 17.05 13.51
CA GLY A 372 14.18 15.97 12.79
C GLY A 372 15.72 15.96 12.90
N LYS A 373 16.32 16.80 13.75
CA LYS A 373 17.79 16.90 13.88
C LYS A 373 18.53 15.55 13.95
N PRO A 374 18.13 14.56 14.78
CA PRO A 374 18.91 13.33 14.97
C PRO A 374 18.56 12.20 13.98
N THR A 375 17.84 12.50 12.89
CA THR A 375 17.55 11.49 11.86
C THR A 375 18.85 10.91 11.33
N THR A 376 18.93 9.58 11.35
CA THR A 376 20.11 8.81 10.97
C THR A 376 19.75 7.84 9.85
N PHE A 377 20.65 7.71 8.87
CA PHE A 377 20.52 6.77 7.77
C PHE A 377 21.79 5.93 7.65
N ALA A 378 21.62 4.62 7.54
CA ALA A 378 22.70 3.67 7.42
C ALA A 378 22.37 2.53 6.45
N THR A 379 23.39 1.84 5.98
CA THR A 379 23.24 0.60 5.20
C THR A 379 24.16 -0.47 5.76
N CYS A 380 23.74 -1.74 5.74
CA CYS A 380 24.59 -2.87 6.06
C CYS A 380 24.41 -4.00 5.04
N CYS A 381 25.32 -4.97 5.06
CA CYS A 381 25.18 -6.21 4.31
C CYS A 381 24.77 -7.33 5.27
N TRP A 382 23.65 -7.98 4.99
CA TRP A 382 23.14 -9.12 5.76
C TRP A 382 22.85 -10.28 4.83
N ASN A 383 23.48 -11.44 5.07
CA ASN A 383 23.39 -12.64 4.22
C ASN A 383 23.62 -12.33 2.72
N GLY A 384 24.63 -11.51 2.41
CA GLY A 384 24.99 -11.12 1.05
C GLY A 384 24.06 -10.10 0.39
N LYS A 385 23.08 -9.55 1.12
CA LYS A 385 22.13 -8.56 0.62
C LYS A 385 22.29 -7.22 1.34
N MET A 386 22.30 -6.13 0.60
CA MET A 386 22.23 -4.80 1.18
C MET A 386 20.89 -4.60 1.90
N LYS A 387 20.94 -3.96 3.06
CA LYS A 387 19.80 -3.56 3.89
C LYS A 387 19.92 -2.08 4.21
N MET A 388 18.80 -1.38 4.31
CA MET A 388 18.75 0.02 4.73
C MET A 388 18.22 0.13 6.14
N LEU A 389 18.76 1.07 6.92
CA LEU A 389 18.30 1.40 8.25
C LEU A 389 17.99 2.91 8.31
N PHE A 390 16.74 3.24 8.57
CA PHE A 390 16.31 4.59 8.90
C PHE A 390 16.05 4.67 10.40
N CYS A 391 16.86 5.44 11.12
CA CYS A 391 16.70 5.61 12.56
C CYS A 391 16.14 7.02 12.82
N LEU A 392 14.84 7.08 13.10
CA LEU A 392 14.10 8.31 13.24
C LEU A 392 14.10 8.82 14.69
N PRO A 393 13.89 10.14 14.91
CA PRO A 393 13.81 10.68 16.26
C PRO A 393 12.62 10.11 17.03
N GLY A 394 12.76 9.91 18.36
CA GLY A 394 11.67 9.40 19.20
C GLY A 394 10.49 10.37 19.40
N ASN A 395 10.71 11.67 19.17
CA ASN A 395 9.64 12.66 19.23
C ASN A 395 8.62 12.46 18.09
N PRO A 396 7.32 12.24 18.38
CA PRO A 396 6.37 11.77 17.36
C PRO A 396 6.25 12.65 16.13
N ALA A 397 6.17 13.96 16.33
CA ALA A 397 6.01 14.86 15.21
C ALA A 397 7.30 14.92 14.34
N SER A 398 8.47 14.63 14.93
CA SER A 398 9.75 14.52 14.22
C SER A 398 9.86 13.23 13.42
N ALA A 399 9.39 12.12 13.99
CA ALA A 399 9.35 10.82 13.31
C ALA A 399 8.51 10.92 12.03
N THR A 400 7.29 11.47 12.12
CA THR A 400 6.40 11.62 10.97
C THR A 400 6.97 12.58 9.91
N VAL A 401 7.56 13.72 10.30
CA VAL A 401 8.25 14.62 9.33
C VAL A 401 9.37 13.88 8.62
N SER A 402 10.21 13.14 9.36
CA SER A 402 11.35 12.43 8.79
C SER A 402 10.90 11.26 7.89
N PHE A 403 9.78 10.62 8.20
CA PHE A 403 9.17 9.61 7.34
C PHE A 403 8.85 10.17 5.95
N HIS A 404 8.15 11.31 5.88
CA HIS A 404 7.78 11.92 4.59
C HIS A 404 8.98 12.47 3.81
N LEU A 405 10.04 12.90 4.49
CA LEU A 405 11.22 13.48 3.84
C LEU A 405 12.26 12.46 3.37
N TYR A 406 12.34 11.29 4.01
CA TYR A 406 13.41 10.31 3.76
C TYR A 406 12.88 8.92 3.44
N VAL A 407 12.02 8.37 4.31
CA VAL A 407 11.58 6.97 4.22
C VAL A 407 10.66 6.79 3.02
N LEU A 408 9.60 7.58 2.91
CA LEU A 408 8.62 7.46 1.83
C LEU A 408 9.25 7.68 0.44
N PRO A 409 10.10 8.70 0.20
CA PRO A 409 10.81 8.84 -1.06
C PRO A 409 11.69 7.65 -1.42
N ALA A 410 12.45 7.12 -0.46
CA ALA A 410 13.30 5.95 -0.70
C ALA A 410 12.46 4.72 -1.09
N LEU A 411 11.37 4.47 -0.38
CA LEU A 411 10.46 3.36 -0.67
C LEU A 411 9.82 3.48 -2.05
N ARG A 412 9.36 4.68 -2.41
CA ARG A 412 8.79 4.97 -3.72
C ARG A 412 9.82 4.81 -4.84
N ALA A 413 11.04 5.27 -4.65
CA ALA A 413 12.10 5.11 -5.63
C ALA A 413 12.41 3.61 -5.87
N ILE A 414 12.55 2.82 -4.81
CA ILE A 414 12.76 1.36 -4.91
C ILE A 414 11.57 0.69 -5.62
N ALA A 415 10.35 1.13 -5.32
CA ALA A 415 9.12 0.64 -5.94
C ALA A 415 8.85 1.19 -7.35
N GLY A 416 9.79 1.93 -7.96
CA GLY A 416 9.73 2.32 -9.37
C GLY A 416 8.96 3.60 -9.69
N PHE A 417 8.49 4.35 -8.70
CA PHE A 417 7.86 5.65 -8.91
C PHE A 417 8.86 6.65 -9.52
N GLN A 418 8.49 7.29 -10.63
CA GLN A 418 9.35 8.26 -11.31
C GLN A 418 9.56 9.54 -10.49
N GLU A 419 8.53 9.98 -9.77
CA GLU A 419 8.58 11.11 -8.84
C GLU A 419 8.41 10.61 -7.40
N PRO A 420 9.50 10.19 -6.73
CA PRO A 420 9.40 9.57 -5.41
C PRO A 420 9.09 10.56 -4.28
N PHE A 421 9.48 11.82 -4.43
CA PHE A 421 9.27 12.84 -3.41
C PHE A 421 7.81 13.31 -3.33
N PRO A 422 7.32 13.73 -2.14
CA PRO A 422 6.05 14.42 -2.02
C PRO A 422 5.95 15.63 -2.97
N LYS A 423 4.78 15.82 -3.59
CA LYS A 423 4.55 16.95 -4.48
C LYS A 423 4.72 18.26 -3.72
N THR A 424 5.49 19.18 -4.31
CA THR A 424 5.70 20.52 -3.79
C THR A 424 4.77 21.49 -4.50
N ILE A 425 4.05 22.32 -3.73
CA ILE A 425 3.16 23.36 -4.25
C ILE A 425 3.53 24.72 -3.67
N THR A 426 3.07 25.77 -4.34
CA THR A 426 3.07 27.13 -3.80
C THR A 426 1.90 27.28 -2.83
N VAL A 427 2.16 27.84 -1.64
CA VAL A 427 1.18 28.00 -0.56
C VAL A 427 1.27 29.42 -0.01
N ARG A 428 0.12 30.06 0.20
CA ARG A 428 0.02 31.37 0.82
C ARG A 428 -0.02 31.24 2.34
N LEU A 429 0.82 31.95 3.06
CA LEU A 429 0.87 31.87 4.52
C LEU A 429 -0.33 32.59 5.16
N GLY A 430 -1.14 31.88 5.96
CA GLY A 430 -2.32 32.47 6.61
C GLY A 430 -2.09 33.21 7.94
N PHE A 431 -0.85 33.27 8.43
CA PHE A 431 -0.50 33.81 9.75
C PHE A 431 0.96 34.29 9.80
N ASP A 432 1.29 35.26 10.66
CA ASP A 432 2.68 35.70 10.80
C ASP A 432 3.57 34.66 11.50
N ILE A 433 4.80 34.52 11.02
CA ILE A 433 5.89 33.81 11.69
C ILE A 433 6.88 34.85 12.20
N LYS A 434 6.73 35.20 13.48
CA LYS A 434 7.51 36.28 14.13
C LYS A 434 9.00 35.99 14.31
N LYS A 435 9.40 34.71 14.27
CA LYS A 435 10.79 34.30 14.46
C LYS A 435 11.06 32.98 13.75
N LEU A 436 12.00 32.99 12.82
CA LEU A 436 12.53 31.80 12.18
C LEU A 436 13.54 31.09 13.08
N ASP A 437 13.61 29.76 12.96
CA ASP A 437 14.64 28.95 13.60
C ASP A 437 15.96 29.09 12.82
N VAL A 438 17.09 28.85 13.47
CA VAL A 438 18.40 28.83 12.78
C VAL A 438 18.49 27.72 11.73
N ARG A 439 17.62 26.71 11.83
CA ARG A 439 17.50 25.61 10.88
C ARG A 439 16.24 25.78 10.02
N PRO A 440 16.21 25.23 8.81
CA PRO A 440 14.98 25.14 8.04
C PRO A 440 13.90 24.38 8.82
N GLU A 441 12.67 24.90 8.84
CA GLU A 441 11.57 24.34 9.61
C GLU A 441 10.47 23.78 8.69
N TYR A 442 10.08 22.53 8.94
CA TYR A 442 9.00 21.83 8.25
C TYR A 442 7.74 21.91 9.12
N ARG A 443 6.93 22.94 8.85
CA ARG A 443 5.79 23.29 9.68
C ARG A 443 4.53 22.58 9.19
N ARG A 444 3.83 21.89 10.10
CA ARG A 444 2.56 21.21 9.77
C ARG A 444 1.45 22.25 9.64
N VAL A 445 0.76 22.24 8.52
CA VAL A 445 -0.33 23.16 8.19
C VAL A 445 -1.48 22.43 7.53
N ILE A 446 -2.65 23.04 7.58
CA ILE A 446 -3.84 22.62 6.86
C ILE A 446 -3.97 23.52 5.63
N LEU A 447 -4.13 22.96 4.44
CA LEU A 447 -4.40 23.71 3.23
C LEU A 447 -5.88 24.05 3.12
N ASP A 448 -6.20 25.31 2.88
CA ASP A 448 -7.54 25.79 2.55
C ASP A 448 -7.59 26.32 1.11
N TRP A 449 -8.37 25.66 0.26
CA TRP A 449 -8.47 25.95 -1.17
C TRP A 449 -9.59 26.92 -1.53
N ASN A 450 -10.30 27.52 -0.56
CA ASN A 450 -11.39 28.48 -0.83
C ASN A 450 -10.90 29.87 -1.32
N GLN A 451 -9.73 29.93 -1.95
CA GLN A 451 -9.14 31.16 -2.47
C GLN A 451 -9.46 31.31 -3.97
N SER A 452 -9.79 32.53 -4.40
CA SER A 452 -10.18 32.81 -5.79
C SER A 452 -9.01 32.75 -6.79
N ASP A 453 -7.77 32.82 -6.31
CA ASP A 453 -6.55 32.81 -7.12
C ASP A 453 -5.96 31.40 -7.32
N GLY A 454 -6.59 30.36 -6.76
CA GLY A 454 -6.14 28.98 -6.85
C GLY A 454 -4.90 28.64 -6.00
N ILE A 455 -4.41 29.57 -5.17
CA ILE A 455 -3.29 29.32 -4.25
C ILE A 455 -3.86 28.99 -2.87
N PRO A 456 -3.61 27.79 -2.30
CA PRO A 456 -4.17 27.44 -1.00
C PRO A 456 -3.57 28.27 0.12
N LEU A 457 -4.42 28.61 1.09
CA LEU A 457 -4.01 29.29 2.32
C LEU A 457 -3.57 28.27 3.37
N ALA A 458 -2.36 28.42 3.92
CA ALA A 458 -1.88 27.61 5.05
C ALA A 458 -2.51 28.08 6.37
N LYS A 459 -3.32 27.23 6.99
CA LYS A 459 -3.83 27.39 8.35
C LYS A 459 -2.92 26.66 9.35
N THR A 460 -2.70 27.28 10.50
CA THR A 460 -1.87 26.72 11.56
C THR A 460 -2.53 25.51 12.22
N THR A 461 -1.75 24.48 12.57
CA THR A 461 -2.20 23.41 13.48
C THR A 461 -1.91 23.72 14.95
N GLY A 462 -1.54 24.97 15.25
CA GLY A 462 -1.17 25.44 16.58
C GLY A 462 0.31 25.21 16.89
N ASP A 463 0.60 24.82 18.12
CA ASP A 463 1.97 24.57 18.61
C ASP A 463 2.69 23.48 17.78
N GLN A 464 3.93 23.77 17.44
CA GLN A 464 4.80 22.98 16.55
C GLN A 464 5.90 22.23 17.30
N ILE A 465 5.85 22.19 18.64
CA ILE A 465 6.80 21.42 19.44
C ILE A 465 6.88 19.96 18.95
N SER A 466 8.11 19.42 18.87
CA SER A 466 8.40 18.14 18.24
C SER A 466 7.71 16.94 18.88
N SER A 467 7.37 17.02 20.16
CA SER A 467 6.66 15.98 20.92
C SER A 467 5.16 15.95 20.64
N ARG A 468 4.57 17.02 20.09
CA ARG A 468 3.12 17.18 19.95
C ARG A 468 2.60 16.51 18.67
N LEU A 469 2.21 15.24 18.78
CA LEU A 469 1.55 14.52 17.69
C LEU A 469 0.24 15.18 17.23
N MET A 470 -0.48 15.86 18.14
CA MET A 470 -1.71 16.60 17.80
C MET A 470 -1.52 17.65 16.69
N SER A 471 -0.30 18.14 16.45
CA SER A 471 0.00 19.05 15.33
C SER A 471 -0.18 18.41 13.95
N TRP A 472 -0.35 17.09 13.88
CA TRP A 472 -0.57 16.31 12.66
C TRP A 472 -2.04 15.97 12.38
N ARG A 473 -2.97 16.10 13.34
CA ARG A 473 -4.33 15.54 13.23
C ARG A 473 -5.06 15.91 11.94
N GLU A 474 -4.90 17.15 11.49
CA GLU A 474 -5.53 17.69 10.28
C GLU A 474 -4.49 18.14 9.25
N ALA A 475 -3.21 17.96 9.54
CA ALA A 475 -2.14 18.45 8.69
C ALA A 475 -2.09 17.64 7.40
N ASN A 476 -2.23 18.30 6.26
CA ASN A 476 -2.05 17.72 4.93
C ASN A 476 -0.86 18.32 4.17
N CYS A 477 -0.16 19.30 4.76
CA CYS A 477 1.01 19.92 4.17
C CYS A 477 2.13 20.20 5.19
N LEU A 478 3.39 20.02 4.76
CA LEU A 478 4.58 20.53 5.44
C LEU A 478 5.07 21.80 4.72
N LEU A 479 4.81 22.95 5.31
CA LEU A 479 5.33 24.23 4.86
C LEU A 479 6.85 24.29 5.09
N ILE A 480 7.61 24.63 4.05
CA ILE A 480 9.08 24.69 4.10
C ILE A 480 9.49 26.13 4.45
N LEU A 481 9.90 26.32 5.69
CA LEU A 481 10.40 27.61 6.18
C LEU A 481 11.94 27.66 6.02
N PRO A 482 12.48 28.76 5.49
CA PRO A 482 13.93 28.95 5.43
C PRO A 482 14.53 29.11 6.83
N SER A 483 15.84 28.90 6.94
CA SER A 483 16.61 29.31 8.11
C SER A 483 16.52 30.81 8.35
N ASN A 484 16.59 31.20 9.61
CA ASN A 484 16.81 32.58 10.04
C ASN A 484 18.14 33.11 9.47
N THR A 485 18.09 34.31 8.92
CA THR A 485 19.24 35.08 8.43
C THR A 485 19.13 36.52 8.93
N GLU A 486 20.21 37.29 8.87
CA GLU A 486 20.17 38.73 9.22
C GLU A 486 19.15 39.50 8.36
N VAL A 487 18.94 39.06 7.12
CA VAL A 487 18.02 39.70 6.15
C VAL A 487 16.58 39.21 6.29
N LYS A 488 16.37 37.95 6.68
CA LYS A 488 15.03 37.35 6.83
C LYS A 488 14.95 36.55 8.14
N SER A 489 14.30 37.17 9.12
CA SER A 489 14.09 36.61 10.46
C SER A 489 12.63 36.35 10.82
N GLU A 490 11.71 36.88 10.02
CA GLU A 490 10.27 36.68 10.11
C GLU A 490 9.67 36.45 8.72
N ILE A 491 8.43 35.95 8.69
CA ILE A 491 7.62 35.80 7.48
C ILE A 491 6.24 36.35 7.79
N LYS A 492 5.76 37.29 6.96
CA LYS A 492 4.44 37.89 7.13
C LYS A 492 3.36 37.02 6.50
N LYS A 493 2.15 37.17 7.04
CA LYS A 493 0.94 36.70 6.39
C LYS A 493 0.92 37.15 4.92
N ASP A 494 0.33 36.29 4.08
CA ASP A 494 0.16 36.44 2.63
C ASP A 494 1.44 36.24 1.78
N GLU A 495 2.62 36.08 2.40
CA GLU A 495 3.81 35.62 1.68
C GLU A 495 3.62 34.21 1.09
N LEU A 496 4.20 33.99 -0.09
CA LEU A 496 4.18 32.72 -0.80
C LEU A 496 5.38 31.87 -0.43
N LEU A 497 5.13 30.61 -0.08
CA LEU A 497 6.12 29.64 0.34
C LEU A 497 5.93 28.31 -0.39
N LYS A 498 6.93 27.43 -0.30
CA LYS A 498 6.80 26.05 -0.77
C LYS A 498 6.19 25.18 0.33
N GLY A 499 5.28 24.28 -0.04
CA GLY A 499 4.69 23.29 0.84
C GLY A 499 4.72 21.89 0.23
N LEU A 500 5.06 20.88 1.03
CA LEU A 500 5.03 19.47 0.64
C LEU A 500 3.69 18.86 1.00
N ILE A 501 2.99 18.29 0.02
CA ILE A 501 1.72 17.59 0.25
C ILE A 501 2.01 16.23 0.90
N VAL A 502 1.51 16.04 2.12
CA VAL A 502 1.77 14.85 2.94
C VAL A 502 0.50 14.09 3.34
N GLY A 503 -0.67 14.62 2.97
CA GLY A 503 -1.96 13.98 3.19
C GLY A 503 -2.96 14.31 2.09
N PRO A 504 -4.20 13.81 2.20
CA PRO A 504 -5.27 14.15 1.28
C PRO A 504 -5.52 15.67 1.24
N ILE A 505 -5.76 16.18 0.02
CA ILE A 505 -6.10 17.59 -0.24
C ILE A 505 -7.60 17.77 -0.23
#